data_AF-A0A7C7MB41-F1
#
_entry.id   AF-A0A7C7MB41-F1
#
_cell.length_a   1.000
_cell.length_b   1.000
_cell.length_c   1.000
_cell.angle_alpha   90.00
_cell.angle_beta   90.00
_cell.angle_gamma   90.00
#
_symmetry.space_group_name_H-M   'P 1'
#
loop_
_entity.id
_entity.type
_entity.pdbx_description
1 polymer ?
#
loop_
_entity_poly.entity_id
_entity_poly.type
_entity_poly.pdbx_seq_one_letter_code
_entity_poly.pdbx_strand_id
1 'polypeptide(L)' 'MPDVRGWRKNFGVLAPSTNTMVEPDFYMMGVPGVTAHISRIYMANTSRDRESVESTDQRQSRLEEEMKPTIERILTAEPD' A
#
# COMPACT_ATOMS: atom_id res chain seq x y z
N MET A 1 18.12 -14.51 -12.35
CA MET A 1 18.34 -13.44 -13.34
C MET A 1 18.08 -12.14 -12.61
N PRO A 2 18.98 -11.15 -12.64
CA PRO A 2 18.75 -9.88 -11.93
C PRO A 2 17.48 -9.20 -12.45
N ASP A 3 16.72 -8.57 -11.56
CA ASP A 3 15.51 -7.80 -11.91
C ASP A 3 15.85 -6.78 -13.02
N VAL A 4 15.10 -6.80 -14.12
CA VAL A 4 15.39 -5.96 -15.29
C VAL A 4 15.14 -4.47 -15.00
N ARG A 5 14.17 -4.14 -14.14
CA ARG A 5 13.82 -2.75 -13.81
C ARG A 5 14.25 -2.35 -12.41
N GLY A 6 14.13 -3.25 -11.44
CA GLY A 6 14.51 -3.09 -10.04
C GLY A 6 15.95 -3.49 -9.72
N TRP A 7 16.86 -3.53 -10.71
CA TRP A 7 18.24 -4.04 -10.53
C TRP A 7 19.04 -3.35 -9.43
N ARG A 8 18.64 -2.14 -9.02
CA ARG A 8 19.28 -1.39 -7.93
C ARG A 8 18.55 -1.59 -6.61
N LYS A 9 17.23 -1.39 -6.57
CA LYS A 9 16.39 -1.54 -5.37
C LYS A 9 14.91 -1.77 -5.68
N ASN A 10 14.23 -2.55 -4.84
CA ASN A 10 12.77 -2.71 -4.84
C ASN A 10 12.16 -2.13 -3.56
N PHE A 11 11.30 -1.11 -3.69
CA PHE A 11 10.60 -0.47 -2.57
C PHE A 11 9.21 -1.06 -2.39
N GLY A 12 8.94 -1.61 -1.21
CA GLY A 12 7.59 -1.99 -0.81
C GLY A 12 6.82 -0.78 -0.26
N VAL A 13 5.70 -0.43 -0.90
CA VAL A 13 4.82 0.67 -0.49
C VAL A 13 3.42 0.13 -0.16
N LEU A 14 2.93 0.47 1.04
CA LEU A 14 1.56 0.19 1.46
C LEU A 14 0.72 1.45 1.29
N ALA A 15 -0.43 1.32 0.63
CA ALA A 15 -1.37 2.42 0.47
C ALA A 15 -2.81 1.95 0.66
N PRO A 16 -3.71 2.78 1.22
CA PRO A 16 -5.14 2.47 1.22
C PRO A 16 -5.66 2.26 -0.22
N SER A 17 -6.63 1.36 -0.38
CA SER A 17 -7.30 1.13 -1.69
C SER A 17 -7.83 2.41 -2.35
N THR A 18 -8.28 3.37 -1.57
CA THR A 18 -8.79 4.68 -2.03
C THR A 18 -7.71 5.74 -2.28
N ASN A 19 -6.42 5.44 -2.02
CA ASN A 19 -5.34 6.39 -2.26
C ASN A 19 -5.04 6.49 -3.76
N THR A 20 -5.15 7.70 -4.32
CA THR A 20 -4.91 7.97 -5.74
C THR A 20 -3.65 8.79 -6.00
N MET A 21 -2.84 9.08 -4.96
CA MET A 21 -1.70 10.00 -5.06
C MET A 21 -0.36 9.27 -5.02
N VAL A 22 -0.20 8.31 -4.10
CA VAL A 22 1.10 7.67 -3.84
C VAL A 22 1.64 7.00 -5.10
N GLU A 23 0.82 6.20 -5.78
CA GLU A 23 1.24 5.50 -6.99
C GLU A 23 1.73 6.42 -8.12
N PRO A 24 0.95 7.42 -8.59
CA PRO A 24 1.43 8.32 -9.63
C PRO A 24 2.63 9.16 -9.19
N ASP A 25 2.69 9.61 -7.94
CA ASP A 25 3.81 10.41 -7.43
C ASP A 25 5.12 9.61 -7.40
N PHE A 26 5.08 8.35 -6.93
CA PHE A 26 6.25 7.46 -6.97
C PHE A 26 6.71 7.18 -8.41
N TYR A 27 5.78 7.04 -9.36
CA TYR A 27 6.14 6.90 -10.77
C TYR A 27 6.79 8.17 -11.35
N MET A 28 6.33 9.36 -10.96
CA MET A 28 6.93 10.63 -11.38
C MET A 28 8.33 10.86 -10.77
N MET A 29 8.58 10.34 -9.57
CA MET A 29 9.87 10.43 -8.86
C MET A 29 10.83 9.27 -9.17
N GLY A 30 10.59 8.51 -10.25
CA GLY A 30 11.35 7.30 -10.57
C GLY A 30 12.86 7.52 -10.66
N VAL A 31 13.64 6.64 -10.02
CA VAL A 31 15.11 6.61 -10.08
C VAL A 31 15.53 5.38 -10.91
N PRO A 32 16.48 5.51 -11.87
CA PRO A 32 16.93 4.37 -12.66
C PRO A 32 17.38 3.19 -11.80
N GLY A 33 16.81 2.01 -12.09
CA GLY A 33 17.08 0.77 -11.35
C GLY A 33 16.27 0.60 -10.07
N VAL A 34 15.42 1.56 -9.70
CA VAL A 34 14.58 1.50 -8.50
C VAL A 34 13.12 1.37 -8.89
N THR A 35 12.42 0.36 -8.38
CA THR A 35 10.99 0.17 -8.62
C THR A 35 10.19 0.18 -7.32
N ALA A 36 9.04 0.87 -7.33
CA ALA A 36 8.08 0.85 -6.23
C ALA A 36 7.00 -0.20 -6.52
N HIS A 37 6.89 -1.19 -5.63
CA HIS A 37 5.84 -2.20 -5.63
C HIS A 37 4.78 -1.76 -4.63
N ILE A 38 3.52 -1.65 -5.07
CA ILE A 38 2.43 -1.13 -4.25
C ILE A 38 1.48 -2.25 -3.88
N SER A 39 1.22 -2.41 -2.58
CA SER A 39 0.18 -3.30 -2.05
C SER A 39 -0.93 -2.46 -1.41
N ARG A 40 -2.18 -2.79 -1.74
CA ARG A 40 -3.35 -1.98 -1.35
C ARG A 40 -4.01 -2.57 -0.11
N ILE A 41 -4.10 -1.77 0.94
CA ILE A 41 -4.87 -2.11 2.15
C ILE A 41 -6.34 -2.05 1.78
N TYR A 42 -7.03 -3.18 1.90
CA TYR A 42 -8.47 -3.21 1.65
C TYR A 42 -9.17 -2.32 2.68
N MET A 43 -10.00 -1.42 2.18
CA MET A 43 -10.80 -0.55 3.01
C MET A 43 -12.18 -0.50 2.37
N ALA A 44 -13.15 -1.17 2.98
CA ALA A 44 -14.53 -1.12 2.52
C ALA A 44 -14.97 0.34 2.42
N ASN A 45 -15.62 0.71 1.32
CA ASN A 45 -16.30 1.99 1.20
C ASN A 45 -17.49 2.01 2.18
N THR A 46 -17.22 2.24 3.46
CA THR A 46 -18.23 2.81 4.33
C THR A 46 -18.44 4.24 3.84
N SER A 47 -19.67 4.58 3.48
CA SER A 47 -20.08 5.96 3.28
C SER A 47 -19.48 6.79 4.41
N ARG A 48 -18.87 7.93 4.08
CA ARG A 48 -18.34 8.87 5.07
C ARG A 48 -19.53 9.57 5.78
N ASP A 49 -20.39 8.80 6.42
CA ASP A 49 -21.42 9.32 7.30
C ASP A 49 -20.71 9.71 8.59
N ARG A 50 -20.42 11.01 8.71
CA ARG A 50 -19.56 11.63 9.72
C ARG A 50 -20.14 11.59 11.15
N GLU A 51 -21.09 10.71 11.46
CA GLU A 51 -21.99 10.89 12.62
C GLU A 51 -21.84 9.89 13.77
N SER A 52 -20.89 8.94 13.76
CA SER A 52 -20.65 8.12 14.95
C SER A 52 -19.18 7.92 15.28
N VAL A 53 -18.79 8.33 16.49
CA VAL A 53 -17.47 8.09 17.08
C VAL A 53 -17.20 6.59 17.27
N GLU A 54 -18.25 5.75 17.41
CA GLU A 54 -18.12 4.28 17.44
C GLU A 54 -17.55 3.70 16.12
N SER A 55 -17.60 4.46 15.02
CA SER A 55 -17.06 4.02 13.72
C SER A 55 -15.54 4.09 13.63
N THR A 56 -14.84 4.81 14.53
CA THR A 56 -13.39 5.03 14.39
C THR A 56 -12.59 3.83 14.88
N ASP A 57 -12.91 3.31 16.07
CA ASP A 57 -12.23 2.14 16.64
C ASP A 57 -12.45 0.89 15.79
N GLN A 58 -13.68 0.63 15.35
CA GLN A 58 -13.98 -0.49 14.45
C GLN A 58 -13.23 -0.37 13.12
N ARG A 59 -13.01 0.86 12.63
CA ARG A 59 -12.25 1.11 11.41
C ARG A 59 -10.76 0.88 11.61
N GLN A 60 -10.23 1.20 12.79
CA GLN A 60 -8.85 0.90 13.14
C GLN A 60 -8.62 -0.60 13.24
N SER A 61 -9.50 -1.35 13.93
CA SER A 61 -9.38 -2.80 14.06
C SER A 61 -9.41 -3.50 12.69
N ARG A 62 -10.32 -3.10 11.79
CA ARG A 62 -10.35 -3.64 10.42
C ARG A 62 -9.08 -3.33 9.62
N LEU A 63 -8.50 -2.15 9.84
CA LEU A 63 -7.26 -1.77 9.18
C LEU A 63 -6.08 -2.60 9.69
N GLU A 64 -6.04 -2.87 10.99
CA GLU A 64 -5.05 -3.78 11.61
C GLU A 64 -5.19 -5.21 11.09
N GLU A 65 -6.42 -5.72 10.95
CA GLU A 65 -6.72 -7.04 10.36
C GLU A 65 -6.22 -7.16 8.92
N GLU A 66 -6.42 -6.12 8.10
CA GLU A 66 -6.00 -6.10 6.69
C GLU A 66 -4.52 -5.76 6.50
N MET A 67 -3.85 -5.19 7.50
CA MET A 67 -2.46 -4.76 7.36
C MET A 67 -1.50 -5.95 7.20
N LYS A 68 -1.66 -6.99 8.02
CA LYS A 68 -0.82 -8.19 7.96
C LYS A 68 -0.86 -8.92 6.60
N PRO A 69 -2.03 -9.28 6.02
CA PRO A 69 -2.05 -9.93 4.71
C PRO A 69 -1.54 -9.00 3.60
N THR A 70 -1.70 -7.68 3.74
CA THR A 70 -1.16 -6.70 2.78
C THR A 70 0.37 -6.68 2.80
N ILE A 71 0.98 -6.77 3.99
CA ILE A 71 2.42 -6.91 4.19
C ILE A 71 2.91 -8.25 3.64
N GLU A 72 2.24 -9.35 3.96
CA GLU A 72 2.64 -10.68 3.46
C GLU A 72 2.66 -10.72 1.93
N ARG A 73 1.68 -10.08 1.27
CA ARG A 73 1.67 -9.94 -0.20
C ARG A 73 2.86 -9.13 -0.72
N ILE A 74 3.19 -8.01 -0.10
CA ILE A 74 4.28 -7.15 -0.60
C ILE A 74 5.66 -7.79 -0.42
N LEU A 75 5.83 -8.57 0.65
CA LEU A 75 7.08 -9.27 0.92
C LEU A 75 7.36 -10.39 -0.10
N THR A 76 6.36 -10.87 -0.84
CA THR A 76 6.59 -11.83 -1.96
C THR A 76 7.38 -11.22 -3.12
N ALA A 77 7.43 -9.89 -3.23
CA ALA A 77 8.27 -9.19 -4.19
C ALA A 77 9.72 -9.01 -3.72
N GLU A 78 10.06 -9.52 -2.52
CA GLU A 78 11.37 -9.39 -1.88
C GLU A 78 11.92 -7.94 -1.92
N PRO A 79 11.14 -6.95 -1.43
CA PRO A 79 11.62 -5.57 -1.37
C PRO A 79 12.79 -5.44 -0.38
N ASP A 80 13.68 -4.48 -0.66
CA ASP A 80 14.89 -4.20 0.12
C ASP A 80 14.65 -3.44 1.42
#